data_AF-A0A2C9LL09-F1
#
_entry.id   AF-A0A2C9LL09-F1
#
_cell.length_a   1.000
_cell.length_b   1.000
_cell.length_c   1.000
_cell.angle_alpha   90.00
_cell.angle_beta   90.00
_cell.angle_gamma   90.00
#
_symmetry.space_group_name_H-M   'P 1'
#
loop_
_entity.id
_entity.type
_entity.pdbx_description
1 polymer ?
#
loop_
_entity_poly.entity_id
_entity_poly.type
_entity_poly.pdbx_seq_one_letter_code
_entity_poly.pdbx_strand_id
1 'polypeptide(L)' 'MTWTLYALAEHPEYQEKVYEEIVDVLQDKEYIEWSDLPKLEFTTMCIKEALRLHAAVPFIERKLTEDVKVNGYTIPAG' A
#
# COMPACT_ATOMS: atom_id res chain seq x y z
N MET A 1 7.64 -5.45 0.42
CA MET A 1 7.07 -6.66 -0.24
C MET A 1 6.84 -7.81 0.73
N THR A 2 7.72 -8.08 1.70
CA THR A 2 7.58 -9.20 2.66
C THR A 2 6.19 -9.28 3.31
N TRP A 3 5.69 -8.18 3.85
CA TRP A 3 4.37 -8.16 4.52
C TRP A 3 3.19 -8.42 3.59
N THR A 4 3.25 -7.95 2.34
CA THR A 4 2.21 -8.23 1.35
C THR A 4 2.16 -9.71 1.01
N LEU A 5 3.32 -10.33 0.75
CA LEU A 5 3.39 -11.77 0.44
C LEU A 5 2.98 -12.62 1.65
N TYR A 6 3.38 -12.22 2.85
CA TYR A 6 2.97 -12.89 4.09
C TYR A 6 1.44 -12.85 4.28
N ALA A 7 0.83 -11.67 4.14
CA ALA A 7 -0.61 -11.53 4.25
C ALA A 7 -1.37 -12.36 3.20
N LEU A 8 -0.90 -12.39 1.95
CA LEU A 8 -1.52 -13.23 0.92
C LEU A 8 -1.38 -14.74 1.22
N ALA A 9 -0.24 -15.17 1.77
CA ALA A 9 -0.04 -16.56 2.19
C ALA A 9 -0.95 -16.97 3.36
N GLU A 10 -1.27 -16.05 4.27
CA GLU A 10 -2.22 -16.26 5.36
C GLU A 10 -3.70 -16.18 4.91
N HIS A 11 -3.98 -15.56 3.77
CA HIS A 11 -5.33 -15.36 3.23
C HIS A 11 -5.46 -15.87 1.77
N PRO A 12 -5.55 -17.20 1.57
CA PRO A 12 -5.58 -17.81 0.25
C PRO A 12 -6.70 -17.28 -0.66
N GLU A 13 -7.85 -16.88 -0.10
CA GLU A 13 -8.97 -16.32 -0.83
C GLU A 13 -8.62 -14.99 -1.53
N TYR A 14 -7.73 -14.18 -0.94
CA TYR A 14 -7.25 -12.95 -1.55
C TYR A 14 -6.08 -13.21 -2.48
N GLN A 15 -5.26 -14.22 -2.20
CA GLN A 15 -4.21 -14.66 -3.12
C GLN A 15 -4.80 -15.16 -4.44
N GLU A 16 -5.85 -15.98 -4.39
CA GLU A 16 -6.54 -16.47 -5.59
C GLU A 16 -7.08 -15.30 -6.40
N LYS A 17 -7.73 -14.33 -5.75
CA LYS A 17 -8.27 -13.15 -6.43
C LYS A 17 -7.18 -12.26 -7.07
N VAL A 18 -6.01 -12.13 -6.44
CA VAL A 18 -4.84 -11.46 -7.06
C VAL A 18 -4.37 -12.25 -8.28
N TYR A 19 -4.31 -13.57 -8.19
CA TYR A 19 -3.92 -14.42 -9.31
C TYR A 19 -4.89 -14.29 -10.49
N GLU A 20 -6.20 -14.37 -10.24
CA GLU A 20 -7.25 -14.18 -11.25
C GLU A 20 -7.13 -12.82 -11.95
N GLU A 21 -6.94 -11.73 -11.18
CA GLU A 21 -6.73 -10.39 -11.75
C GLU A 21 -5.49 -10.33 -12.65
N ILE A 22 -4.37 -10.90 -12.21
CA ILE A 22 -3.13 -10.92 -12.98
C ILE A 22 -3.31 -11.70 -14.28
N VAL A 23 -3.96 -12.85 -14.23
CA VAL A 23 -4.25 -13.67 -15.41
C VAL A 23 -5.17 -12.92 -16.39
N ASP A 24 -6.21 -12.24 -15.91
CA ASP A 24 -7.12 -11.46 -16.75
C ASP A 24 -6.42 -10.27 -17.43
N VAL A 25 -5.52 -9.59 -16.71
CA VAL A 25 -4.77 -8.45 -17.25
C VAL A 25 -3.70 -8.88 -18.26
N LEU A 26 -2.98 -9.98 -17.98
CA LEU A 26 -1.93 -10.48 -18.87
C LEU A 26 -2.48 -11.16 -20.11
N GLN A 27 -3.59 -11.91 -19.99
CA GLN A 27 -4.10 -12.76 -21.06
C GLN A 27 -2.97 -13.62 -21.66
N ASP A 28 -2.68 -13.47 -22.96
CA ASP A 28 -1.62 -14.19 -23.67
C ASP A 28 -0.27 -13.43 -23.70
N LYS A 29 -0.16 -12.27 -23.01
CA LYS A 29 1.09 -11.51 -22.98
C LYS A 29 2.13 -12.23 -22.12
N GLU A 30 3.36 -12.30 -22.62
CA GLU A 30 4.50 -12.84 -21.86
C GLU A 30 5.01 -11.84 -20.81
N TYR A 31 4.82 -10.54 -21.02
CA TYR A 31 5.34 -9.47 -20.16
C TYR A 31 4.26 -8.43 -19.83
N ILE A 32 4.36 -7.87 -18.63
CA ILE A 32 3.56 -6.72 -18.20
C ILE A 32 4.09 -5.44 -18.85
N GLU A 33 3.20 -4.62 -19.40
CA GLU A 33 3.53 -3.27 -19.88
C GLU A 33 3.13 -2.20 -18.86
N TRP A 34 3.72 -1.01 -18.96
CA TRP A 34 3.36 0.13 -18.09
C TRP A 34 1.87 0.50 -18.13
N SER A 35 1.23 0.31 -19.28
CA SER A 35 -0.19 0.53 -19.51
C SER A 35 -1.10 -0.47 -18.79
N ASP A 36 -0.56 -1.61 -18.35
CA ASP A 36 -1.31 -2.65 -17.66
C ASP A 36 -1.34 -2.44 -16.14
N LEU A 37 -0.33 -1.76 -15.57
CA LEU A 37 -0.26 -1.51 -14.11
C LEU A 37 -1.51 -0.86 -13.51
N PRO A 38 -2.16 0.14 -14.15
CA PRO A 38 -3.40 0.71 -13.61
C PRO A 38 -4.56 -0.27 -13.50
N LYS A 39 -4.53 -1.40 -14.23
CA LYS A 39 -5.58 -2.42 -14.23
C LYS A 39 -5.46 -3.40 -13.06
N LEU A 40 -4.32 -3.42 -12.37
CA LEU A 40 -4.05 -4.28 -11.21
C LEU A 40 -4.58 -3.64 -9.91
N GLU A 41 -5.87 -3.30 -9.91
CA GLU A 41 -6.52 -2.53 -8.84
C GLU A 41 -6.56 -3.30 -7.52
N PHE A 42 -6.96 -4.57 -7.55
CA PHE A 42 -7.05 -5.44 -6.39
C PHE A 42 -5.67 -5.75 -5.81
N THR A 43 -4.69 -6.06 -6.65
CA THR A 43 -3.29 -6.21 -6.25
C THR A 43 -2.78 -4.95 -5.56
N THR A 44 -3.10 -3.78 -6.11
CA THR A 44 -2.74 -2.48 -5.50
C THR A 44 -3.40 -2.30 -4.14
N MET A 45 -4.66 -2.72 -3.97
CA MET A 45 -5.34 -2.69 -2.68
C MET A 45 -4.65 -3.60 -1.65
N CYS A 46 -4.26 -4.82 -2.02
CA CYS A 46 -3.53 -5.72 -1.13
C CYS A 46 -2.17 -5.13 -0.69
N ILE A 47 -1.44 -4.48 -1.60
CA ILE A 47 -0.19 -3.78 -1.26
C ILE A 47 -0.46 -2.64 -0.27
N LYS A 48 -1.48 -1.82 -0.53
CA LYS A 48 -1.86 -0.69 0.35
C LYS A 48 -2.29 -1.18 1.74
N GLU A 49 -3.03 -2.28 1.82
CA GLU A 49 -3.49 -2.83 3.09
C GLU A 49 -2.33 -3.41 3.91
N ALA A 50 -1.39 -4.11 3.26
CA ALA A 50 -0.17 -4.55 3.91
C ALA A 50 0.65 -3.36 4.45
N LEU A 51 0.71 -2.23 3.73
CA LEU A 51 1.37 -1.01 4.19
C LEU A 51 0.60 -0.30 5.33
N ARG A 52 -0.73 -0.38 5.35
CA ARG A 52 -1.56 0.14 6.44
C ARG A 52 -1.28 -0.60 7.75
N LEU A 53 -1.09 -1.92 7.69
CA LEU A 53 -0.77 -2.77 8.84
C LEU A 53 0.72 -2.74 9.20
N HIS A 54 1.59 -2.73 8.20
CA HIS A 54 3.04 -2.85 8.35
C HIS A 54 3.77 -1.77 7.55
N ALA A 55 3.66 -0.53 8.01
CA ALA A 55 4.32 0.60 7.39
C ALA A 55 5.85 0.46 7.50
N ALA A 56 6.55 0.51 6.36
CA ALA A 56 8.01 0.49 6.33
C ALA A 56 8.64 1.73 6.99
N VAL A 57 7.92 2.86 6.93
CA VAL A 57 8.28 4.10 7.60
C VAL A 57 7.15 4.43 8.58
N PRO A 58 7.28 4.08 9.87
CA PRO A 58 6.19 4.19 10.84
C PRO A 58 5.91 5.64 11.28
N PHE A 59 6.88 6.54 11.13
CA PHE A 59 6.77 7.93 11.56
C PHE A 59 7.29 8.89 10.50
N ILE A 60 6.61 10.03 10.38
CA ILE A 60 7.05 11.17 9.58
C ILE A 60 7.09 12.37 10.53
N GLU A 61 8.29 12.88 10.76
CA GLU A 61 8.51 13.94 11.75
C GLU A 61 8.60 15.31 11.09
N ARG A 62 8.27 16.34 11.87
CA ARG A 62 8.42 17.75 11.52
C ARG A 62 8.98 18.49 12.73
N LYS A 63 9.88 19.44 12.49
CA LYS A 63 10.34 20.40 13.49
C LYS A 63 9.50 21.66 13.39
N LEU A 64 8.91 22.11 14.50
CA LEU A 64 8.10 23.32 14.52
C LEU A 64 9.00 24.55 14.60
N THR A 65 8.86 25.46 13.64
CA THR A 65 9.58 26.75 13.61
C THR A 65 8.88 27.86 14.38
N GLU A 66 7.61 27.64 14.73
CA GLU A 66 6.74 28.55 15.47
C GLU A 66 5.69 27.75 16.25
N ASP A 67 5.03 28.40 17.21
CA ASP A 67 3.93 27.80 17.96
C ASP A 67 2.73 27.53 17.04
N VAL A 68 2.21 26.29 17.02
CA VAL A 68 1.09 25.88 16.16
C VAL A 68 -0.13 25.48 16.99
N LYS A 69 -1.31 25.97 16.62
CA LYS A 69 -2.59 25.51 17.19
C LYS A 69 -3.12 24.28 16.44
N VAL A 70 -3.25 23.15 17.14
CA VAL A 70 -3.84 21.90 16.60
C VAL A 70 -4.89 21.40 17.56
N ASN A 71 -6.12 21.16 17.07
CA ASN A 71 -7.24 20.62 17.85
C ASN A 71 -7.49 21.37 19.19
N GLY A 72 -7.31 22.68 19.22
CA GLY A 72 -7.51 23.53 20.40
C GLY A 72 -6.31 23.63 21.35
N TYR A 73 -5.22 22.90 21.09
CA TYR A 73 -3.97 22.96 21.86
C TYR A 73 -2.93 23.80 21.13
N THR A 74 -2.10 24.54 21.89
CA THR A 74 -0.91 25.21 21.35
C THR A 74 0.30 24.29 21.56
N ILE A 75 0.93 23.86 20.47
CA ILE A 75 2.19 23.10 20.46
C ILE A 75 3.32 24.11 20.23
N PRO A 76 4.32 24.21 21.14
CA PRO A 76 5.36 25.22 21.05
C PRO A 76 6.38 24.96 19.93
N ALA A 77 7.03 26.02 19.46
CA ALA A 77 8.22 25.92 18.59
C ALA A 77 9.34 25.14 19.29
N GLY A 78 10.07 24.30 18.53
CA GLY A 78 11.12 23.44 19.10
C GLY A 78 11.29 22.14 18.36
#